data_AF-A0A7S1USC1-F1
#
_entry.id   AF-A0A7S1USC1-F1
#
_cell.length_a   1.000
_cell.length_b   1.000
_cell.length_c   1.000
_cell.angle_alpha   90.00
_cell.angle_beta   90.00
_cell.angle_gamma   90.00
#
_symmetry.space_group_name_H-M   'P 1'
#
loop_
_entity.id
_entity.type
_entity.pdbx_description
1 polymer ?
#
loop_
_entity_poly.entity_id
_entity_poly.type
_entity_poly.pdbx_seq_one_letter_code
_entity_poly.pdbx_strand_id
1 'polypeptide(L)'
;SFDLSAASTTTLILFAAVSAFAYFFLLLRGGRRRPNHNNKARNVFRSKEDLIQAIDEYVANPTASFHGHISLWDVLSITDFSFVFDASRNSRLEHFSEDLSKWDVSNATDLTSMFSGCTRFNGDVSTWDVSKARNVSRMFEGCSNFNGDVSCWNLSNATYLSFMFVFCKSFNGDVSSWDLSNARDLSGTFCKCESFNGNVSSW
;
A
#
# COMPACT_ATOMS: atom_id res chain seq x y z
N SER A 1 -4.15 33.60 8.45
CA SER A 1 -5.41 34.07 7.86
C SER A 1 -5.08 34.78 6.56
N PHE A 2 -5.40 34.17 5.42
CA PHE A 2 -5.29 34.87 4.13
C PHE A 2 -6.48 35.81 3.99
N ASP A 3 -6.21 37.10 3.85
CA ASP A 3 -7.23 38.14 3.72
C ASP A 3 -7.85 38.08 2.32
N LEU A 4 -9.11 37.68 2.25
CA LEU A 4 -9.90 37.50 1.03
C LEU A 4 -10.59 38.79 0.56
N SER A 5 -10.42 39.92 1.27
CA SER A 5 -11.14 41.15 0.96
C SER A 5 -10.72 41.86 -0.32
N ALA A 6 -9.61 41.46 -0.95
CA ALA A 6 -9.06 42.12 -2.15
C ALA A 6 -9.14 41.27 -3.45
N ALA A 7 -9.75 40.08 -3.42
CA ALA A 7 -9.86 39.25 -4.61
C ALA A 7 -10.99 39.75 -5.52
N SER A 8 -10.65 40.18 -6.74
CA SER A 8 -11.63 40.48 -7.79
C SER A 8 -12.56 39.28 -8.01
N THR A 9 -13.84 39.54 -8.27
CA THR A 9 -14.84 38.52 -8.65
C THR A 9 -14.33 37.59 -9.76
N THR A 10 -13.50 38.09 -10.68
CA THR A 10 -12.88 37.29 -11.74
C THR A 10 -11.89 36.26 -11.18
N THR A 11 -11.12 36.61 -10.15
CA THR A 11 -10.15 35.71 -9.50
C THR A 11 -10.85 34.62 -8.69
N LEU A 12 -11.96 34.95 -8.03
CA LEU A 12 -12.81 33.97 -7.34
C LEU A 12 -13.49 33.00 -8.31
N ILE A 13 -13.96 33.49 -9.46
CA ILE A 13 -14.55 32.65 -10.52
C ILE A 13 -13.48 31.73 -11.14
N LEU A 14 -12.26 32.20 -11.37
CA LEU A 14 -11.16 31.36 -11.87
C LEU A 14 -10.76 30.28 -10.86
N PHE A 15 -10.70 30.58 -9.56
CA PHE A 15 -10.43 29.56 -8.53
C PHE A 15 -11.54 28.51 -8.47
N ALA A 16 -12.81 28.93 -8.53
CA ALA A 16 -13.94 28.01 -8.59
C ALA A 16 -13.95 27.17 -9.88
N ALA A 17 -13.60 27.76 -11.02
CA ALA A 17 -13.57 27.10 -12.32
C ALA A 17 -12.40 26.10 -12.45
N VAL A 18 -11.21 26.42 -11.93
CA VAL A 18 -10.07 25.50 -11.90
C VAL A 18 -10.34 24.32 -10.95
N SER A 19 -11.01 24.57 -9.82
CA SER A 19 -11.45 23.51 -8.91
C SER A 19 -12.53 22.62 -9.56
N ALA A 20 -13.50 23.20 -10.26
CA ALA A 20 -14.53 22.46 -10.99
C ALA A 20 -13.96 21.66 -12.19
N PHE A 21 -12.94 22.18 -12.88
CA PHE A 21 -12.28 21.46 -13.98
C PHE A 21 -11.45 20.27 -13.51
N ALA A 22 -10.82 20.36 -12.33
CA ALA A 22 -10.15 19.22 -11.71
C ALA A 22 -11.13 18.10 -11.34
N TYR A 23 -12.33 18.45 -10.86
CA TYR A 23 -13.41 17.48 -10.63
C TYR A 23 -13.98 16.90 -11.93
N PHE A 24 -14.07 17.71 -13.01
CA PHE A 24 -14.56 17.25 -14.31
C PHE A 24 -13.60 16.27 -15.00
N PHE A 25 -12.28 16.48 -14.88
CA PHE A 25 -11.29 15.52 -15.40
C PHE A 25 -11.24 14.20 -14.60
N LEU A 26 -11.55 14.22 -13.30
CA LEU A 26 -11.74 13.00 -12.51
C LEU A 26 -12.99 12.21 -12.93
N LEU A 27 -14.07 12.89 -13.34
CA LEU A 27 -15.29 12.25 -13.85
C LEU A 27 -15.11 11.62 -15.24
N LEU A 28 -14.22 12.14 -16.09
CA LEU A 28 -14.00 11.64 -17.45
C LEU A 28 -13.07 10.41 -17.54
N ARG A 29 -12.20 10.19 -16.55
CA ARG A 29 -11.42 8.93 -16.43
C ARG A 29 -12.17 7.85 -15.64
N GLY A 30 -13.19 8.22 -14.88
CA GLY A 30 -14.04 7.33 -14.08
C GLY A 30 -15.33 6.92 -14.77
N GLY A 31 -15.24 6.34 -15.96
CA GLY A 31 -16.38 5.69 -16.66
C GLY A 31 -16.86 4.39 -16.01
N ARG A 32 -16.74 4.23 -14.68
CA ARG A 32 -17.40 3.19 -13.90
C ARG A 32 -18.39 3.85 -12.95
N ARG A 33 -19.66 3.47 -13.10
CA ARG A 33 -20.79 3.89 -12.26
C ARG A 33 -20.36 3.95 -10.79
N ARG A 34 -20.52 5.10 -10.14
CA ARG A 34 -20.48 5.17 -8.67
C ARG A 34 -21.54 4.19 -8.15
N PRO A 35 -21.18 3.16 -7.37
CA PRO A 35 -22.16 2.23 -6.83
C PRO A 35 -23.07 3.01 -5.89
N ASN A 36 -24.37 2.94 -6.15
CA ASN A 36 -25.38 3.49 -5.26
C ASN A 36 -25.46 2.59 -4.03
N HIS A 37 -24.80 2.95 -2.92
CA HIS A 37 -24.83 2.17 -1.69
C HIS A 37 -25.42 2.97 -0.53
N ASN A 38 -26.66 2.63 -0.21
CA ASN A 38 -27.30 2.87 1.07
C ASN A 38 -26.39 2.40 2.21
N ASN A 39 -25.91 3.35 3.02
CA ASN A 39 -25.47 3.22 4.41
C ASN A 39 -24.60 2.00 4.82
N LYS A 40 -23.69 1.53 3.95
CA LYS A 40 -22.56 0.67 4.33
C LYS A 40 -21.42 1.57 4.82
N ALA A 41 -20.79 1.23 5.95
CA ALA A 41 -19.70 2.01 6.54
C ALA A 41 -18.66 2.37 5.46
N ARG A 42 -18.45 3.68 5.26
CA ARG A 42 -17.76 4.23 4.07
C ARG A 42 -16.31 3.77 3.94
N ASN A 43 -15.71 3.23 4.99
CA ASN A 43 -14.33 2.78 5.08
C ASN A 43 -14.18 1.25 5.01
N VAL A 44 -15.19 0.50 4.54
CA VAL A 44 -15.14 -0.97 4.48
C VAL A 44 -15.03 -1.46 3.03
N PHE A 45 -13.96 -2.20 2.73
CA PHE A 45 -13.62 -2.68 1.40
C PHE A 45 -13.92 -4.17 1.24
N ARG A 46 -14.54 -4.56 0.12
CA ARG A 46 -14.91 -5.96 -0.20
C ARG A 46 -14.29 -6.50 -1.47
N SER A 47 -13.67 -5.64 -2.26
CA SER A 47 -12.96 -6.01 -3.48
C SER A 47 -11.62 -5.28 -3.54
N LYS A 48 -10.63 -5.90 -4.18
CA LYS A 48 -9.32 -5.29 -4.42
C LYS A 48 -9.46 -4.05 -5.28
N GLU A 49 -10.38 -4.07 -6.24
CA GLU A 49 -10.64 -2.97 -7.17
C GLU A 49 -11.15 -1.71 -6.44
N ASP A 50 -12.08 -1.87 -5.51
CA ASP A 50 -12.60 -0.74 -4.71
C ASP A 50 -11.50 -0.18 -3.80
N LEU A 51 -10.67 -1.05 -3.22
CA LEU A 51 -9.55 -0.63 -2.38
C LEU A 51 -8.51 0.15 -3.20
N ILE A 52 -8.11 -0.35 -4.37
CA ILE A 52 -7.18 0.33 -5.29
C ILE A 52 -7.72 1.71 -5.66
N GLN A 53 -8.99 1.81 -6.03
CA GLN A 53 -9.60 3.08 -6.37
C GLN A 53 -9.57 4.07 -5.19
N ALA A 54 -9.93 3.62 -3.99
CA ALA A 54 -9.88 4.47 -2.80
C ALA A 54 -8.46 4.93 -2.46
N ILE A 55 -7.45 4.06 -2.63
CA ILE A 55 -6.05 4.45 -2.46
C ILE A 55 -5.67 5.53 -3.47
N ASP A 56 -6.03 5.38 -4.74
CA ASP A 56 -5.71 6.37 -5.78
C ASP A 56 -6.35 7.73 -5.50
N GLU A 57 -7.59 7.74 -5.04
CA GLU A 57 -8.29 8.94 -4.59
C GLU A 57 -7.62 9.54 -3.34
N TYR A 58 -7.25 8.70 -2.37
CA TYR A 58 -6.58 9.12 -1.13
C TYR A 58 -5.23 9.77 -1.42
N VAL A 59 -4.33 9.13 -2.17
CA VAL A 59 -3.00 9.68 -2.45
C VAL A 59 -3.04 10.91 -3.35
N ALA A 60 -4.14 11.12 -4.10
CA ALA A 60 -4.36 12.35 -4.84
C ALA A 60 -4.74 13.52 -3.94
N ASN A 61 -5.55 13.29 -2.89
CA ASN A 61 -5.94 14.31 -1.93
C ASN A 61 -6.38 13.71 -0.56
N PRO A 62 -5.43 13.46 0.37
CA PRO A 62 -5.72 12.76 1.62
C PRO A 62 -6.76 13.47 2.50
N THR A 63 -6.74 14.81 2.52
CA THR A 63 -7.61 15.63 3.37
C THR A 63 -9.06 15.67 2.87
N ALA A 64 -9.30 15.29 1.61
CA ALA A 64 -10.63 15.21 1.01
C ALA A 64 -11.14 13.77 0.84
N SER A 65 -10.44 12.79 1.40
CA SER A 65 -10.81 11.37 1.27
C SER A 65 -12.22 11.10 1.78
N PHE A 66 -13.08 10.57 0.89
CA PHE A 66 -14.44 10.16 1.24
C PHE A 66 -14.49 9.01 2.26
N HIS A 67 -13.44 8.20 2.29
CA HIS A 67 -13.29 7.03 3.15
C HIS A 67 -12.64 7.37 4.51
N GLY A 68 -12.32 8.64 4.74
CA GLY A 68 -11.52 9.07 5.90
C GLY A 68 -10.05 8.70 5.75
N HIS A 69 -9.31 8.80 6.85
CA HIS A 69 -7.88 8.47 6.89
C HIS A 69 -7.64 6.98 6.62
N ILE A 70 -6.60 6.66 5.84
CA ILE A 70 -6.31 5.30 5.36
C ILE A 70 -6.06 4.30 6.50
N SER A 71 -5.52 4.76 7.61
CA SER A 71 -5.27 3.94 8.80
C SER A 71 -6.53 3.38 9.48
N LEU A 72 -7.73 3.85 9.10
CA LEU A 72 -9.01 3.40 9.67
C LEU A 72 -9.81 2.52 8.70
N TRP A 73 -9.23 2.12 7.58
CA TRP A 73 -9.92 1.34 6.58
C TRP A 73 -10.03 -0.14 6.99
N ASP A 74 -11.24 -0.68 6.91
CA ASP A 74 -11.52 -2.09 7.13
C ASP A 74 -11.29 -2.85 5.81
N VAL A 75 -10.19 -3.61 5.81
CA VAL A 75 -9.72 -4.43 4.69
C VAL A 75 -9.86 -5.92 4.97
N LEU A 76 -10.52 -6.32 6.07
CA LEU A 76 -10.57 -7.72 6.55
C LEU A 76 -11.18 -8.68 5.52
N SER A 77 -12.07 -8.18 4.65
CA SER A 77 -12.70 -8.99 3.60
C SER A 77 -11.82 -9.21 2.36
N ILE A 78 -10.68 -8.53 2.27
CA ILE A 78 -9.77 -8.62 1.11
C ILE A 78 -8.81 -9.80 1.31
N THR A 79 -8.74 -10.68 0.33
CA THR A 79 -7.81 -11.83 0.33
C THR A 79 -6.65 -11.65 -0.64
N ASP A 80 -6.76 -10.71 -1.58
CA ASP A 80 -5.79 -10.41 -2.62
C ASP A 80 -5.42 -8.94 -2.50
N PHE A 81 -4.19 -8.69 -2.06
CA PHE A 81 -3.56 -7.37 -1.94
C PHE A 81 -2.49 -7.15 -3.01
N SER A 82 -2.44 -8.02 -4.02
CA SER A 82 -1.45 -7.91 -5.07
C SER A 82 -1.50 -6.54 -5.74
N PHE A 83 -0.35 -5.89 -5.84
CA PHE A 83 -0.17 -4.58 -6.46
C PHE A 83 -0.95 -3.42 -5.82
N VAL A 84 -1.57 -3.59 -4.65
CA VAL A 84 -2.47 -2.59 -4.04
C VAL A 84 -1.78 -1.26 -3.76
N PHE A 85 -0.47 -1.21 -3.52
CA PHE A 85 0.33 0.03 -3.44
C PHE A 85 1.49 0.05 -4.44
N ASP A 86 1.51 -0.79 -5.48
CA ASP A 86 2.61 -0.79 -6.46
C ASP A 86 2.75 0.57 -7.15
N ALA A 87 3.92 1.20 -7.02
CA ALA A 87 4.23 2.49 -7.61
C ALA A 87 4.18 2.52 -9.14
N SER A 88 4.31 1.37 -9.81
CA SER A 88 4.16 1.26 -11.26
C SER A 88 2.77 1.69 -11.75
N ARG A 89 1.74 1.56 -10.90
CA ARG A 89 0.35 1.89 -11.25
C ARG A 89 0.01 3.37 -10.99
N ASN A 90 0.70 4.01 -10.05
CA ASN A 90 0.51 5.40 -9.66
C ASN A 90 1.78 5.96 -9.01
N SER A 91 2.48 6.84 -9.70
CA SER A 91 3.77 7.40 -9.24
C SER A 91 3.70 8.16 -7.92
N ARG A 92 2.50 8.58 -7.46
CA ARG A 92 2.36 9.17 -6.11
C ARG A 92 2.69 8.18 -4.99
N LEU A 93 2.57 6.88 -5.26
CA LEU A 93 2.87 5.81 -4.31
C LEU A 93 4.37 5.66 -4.03
N GLU A 94 5.25 6.17 -4.90
CA GLU A 94 6.69 6.26 -4.60
C GLU A 94 6.95 7.01 -3.29
N HIS A 95 6.07 7.95 -2.93
CA HIS A 95 6.14 8.76 -1.74
C HIS A 95 5.17 8.34 -0.62
N PHE A 96 4.45 7.23 -0.79
CA PHE A 96 3.53 6.72 0.21
C PHE A 96 4.26 6.36 1.51
N SER A 97 3.75 6.84 2.64
CA SER A 97 4.37 6.68 3.97
C SER A 97 3.36 6.71 5.12
N GLU A 98 2.10 6.42 4.82
CA GLU A 98 1.02 6.43 5.82
C GLU A 98 1.13 5.24 6.77
N ASP A 99 0.60 5.41 7.98
CA ASP A 99 0.50 4.34 8.98
C ASP A 99 -0.61 3.34 8.60
N LEU A 100 -0.22 2.07 8.45
CA LEU A 100 -1.11 0.94 8.15
C LEU A 100 -1.12 -0.13 9.26
N SER A 101 -0.57 0.17 10.44
CA SER A 101 -0.44 -0.76 11.57
C SER A 101 -1.78 -1.34 12.06
N LYS A 102 -2.88 -0.62 11.79
CA LYS A 102 -4.26 -1.01 12.14
C LYS A 102 -4.97 -1.86 11.10
N TRP A 103 -4.37 -2.08 9.93
CA TRP A 103 -4.96 -2.94 8.92
C TRP A 103 -4.95 -4.39 9.38
N ASP A 104 -6.10 -5.04 9.31
CA ASP A 104 -6.21 -6.49 9.53
C ASP A 104 -6.07 -7.22 8.20
N VAL A 105 -4.88 -7.77 7.97
CA VAL A 105 -4.53 -8.55 6.77
C VAL A 105 -4.60 -10.06 7.02
N SER A 106 -5.21 -10.52 8.11
CA SER A 106 -5.24 -11.94 8.51
C SER A 106 -5.95 -12.88 7.53
N ASN A 107 -6.68 -12.35 6.55
CA ASN A 107 -7.29 -13.09 5.44
C ASN A 107 -6.49 -13.02 4.12
N ALA A 108 -5.38 -12.28 4.09
CA ALA A 108 -4.54 -12.16 2.90
C ALA A 108 -3.93 -13.51 2.51
N THR A 109 -4.13 -13.87 1.25
CA THR A 109 -3.52 -15.05 0.62
C THR A 109 -2.49 -14.66 -0.43
N ASP A 110 -2.59 -13.45 -0.99
CA ASP A 110 -1.69 -12.88 -1.97
C ASP A 110 -1.31 -11.44 -1.59
N LEU A 111 -0.02 -11.20 -1.38
CA LEU A 111 0.61 -9.91 -1.06
C LEU A 111 1.64 -9.52 -2.14
N THR A 112 1.57 -10.13 -3.33
CA THR A 112 2.53 -9.95 -4.42
C THR A 112 2.70 -8.48 -4.76
N SER A 113 3.95 -8.00 -4.74
CA SER A 113 4.27 -6.61 -5.12
C SER A 113 3.44 -5.54 -4.40
N MET A 114 2.88 -5.83 -3.20
CA MET A 114 1.94 -4.93 -2.53
C MET A 114 2.48 -3.51 -2.40
N PHE A 115 3.77 -3.34 -2.04
CA PHE A 115 4.43 -2.04 -1.89
C PHE A 115 5.55 -1.81 -2.91
N SER A 116 5.60 -2.58 -4.00
CA SER A 116 6.67 -2.48 -4.98
C SER A 116 6.90 -1.02 -5.43
N GLY A 117 8.13 -0.54 -5.34
CA GLY A 117 8.53 0.82 -5.72
C GLY A 117 8.12 1.93 -4.75
N CYS A 118 7.47 1.63 -3.61
CA CYS A 118 7.18 2.63 -2.57
C CYS A 118 8.46 3.04 -1.83
N THR A 119 9.29 3.88 -2.45
CA THR A 119 10.64 4.23 -1.95
C THR A 119 10.65 4.86 -0.55
N ARG A 120 9.57 5.54 -0.15
CA ARG A 120 9.43 6.19 1.16
C ARG A 120 8.68 5.36 2.21
N PHE A 121 8.15 4.19 1.84
CA PHE A 121 7.38 3.39 2.78
C PHE A 121 8.30 2.76 3.83
N ASN A 122 7.97 2.99 5.09
CA ASN A 122 8.61 2.38 6.27
C ASN A 122 7.59 2.25 7.41
N GLY A 123 6.35 1.88 7.05
CA GLY A 123 5.27 1.70 8.03
C GLY A 123 5.51 0.48 8.91
N ASP A 124 4.93 0.52 10.12
CA ASP A 124 4.94 -0.62 11.02
C ASP A 124 4.03 -1.74 10.48
N VAL A 125 4.62 -2.91 10.26
CA VAL A 125 3.95 -4.13 9.80
C VAL A 125 4.19 -5.30 10.76
N SER A 126 4.74 -5.02 11.94
CA SER A 126 5.11 -6.05 12.94
C SER A 126 3.89 -6.79 13.50
N THR A 127 2.73 -6.12 13.50
CA THR A 127 1.45 -6.65 13.99
C THR A 127 0.65 -7.43 12.94
N TRP A 128 1.10 -7.43 11.68
CA TRP A 128 0.36 -8.07 10.60
C TRP A 128 0.42 -9.58 10.70
N ASP A 129 -0.76 -10.22 10.75
CA ASP A 129 -0.87 -11.67 10.61
C ASP A 129 -0.84 -12.05 9.12
N VAL A 130 0.32 -12.54 8.66
CA VAL A 130 0.52 -13.04 7.29
C VAL A 130 0.45 -14.56 7.19
N SER A 131 -0.04 -15.25 8.23
CA SER A 131 0.01 -16.73 8.31
C SER A 131 -0.76 -17.46 7.22
N LYS A 132 -1.71 -16.81 6.54
CA LYS A 132 -2.46 -17.36 5.40
C LYS A 132 -1.84 -17.03 4.04
N ALA A 133 -0.82 -16.17 4.00
CA ALA A 133 -0.21 -15.73 2.75
C ALA A 133 0.50 -16.89 2.06
N ARG A 134 0.19 -17.10 0.78
CA ARG A 134 0.87 -18.07 -0.10
C ARG A 134 1.92 -17.40 -0.96
N ASN A 135 1.70 -16.14 -1.30
CA ASN A 135 2.59 -15.36 -2.14
C ASN A 135 2.90 -14.01 -1.47
N VAL A 136 4.17 -13.80 -1.14
CA VAL A 136 4.73 -12.53 -0.65
C VAL A 136 5.88 -12.07 -1.55
N SER A 137 5.96 -12.62 -2.77
CA SER A 137 7.00 -12.26 -3.73
C SER A 137 6.95 -10.78 -4.06
N ARG A 138 8.13 -10.16 -4.18
CA ARG A 138 8.30 -8.74 -4.54
C ARG A 138 7.57 -7.74 -3.63
N MET A 139 7.05 -8.15 -2.47
CA MET A 139 6.16 -7.32 -1.63
C MET A 139 6.76 -5.95 -1.32
N PHE A 140 8.08 -5.89 -1.08
CA PHE A 140 8.83 -4.67 -0.82
C PHE A 140 9.89 -4.38 -1.89
N GLU A 141 9.78 -4.94 -3.09
CA GLU A 141 10.75 -4.70 -4.16
C GLU A 141 10.93 -3.19 -4.40
N GLY A 142 12.14 -2.66 -4.28
CA GLY A 142 12.43 -1.24 -4.47
C GLY A 142 11.97 -0.30 -3.34
N CYS A 143 11.44 -0.81 -2.22
CA CYS A 143 11.18 -0.01 -1.02
C CYS A 143 12.50 0.40 -0.33
N SER A 144 13.20 1.36 -0.91
CA SER A 144 14.58 1.71 -0.51
C SER A 144 14.73 2.03 0.98
N ASN A 145 13.73 2.68 1.59
CA ASN A 145 13.75 3.06 3.01
C ASN A 145 13.12 2.04 3.96
N PHE A 146 12.55 0.93 3.46
CA PHE A 146 11.88 -0.02 4.32
C PHE A 146 12.88 -0.75 5.22
N ASN A 147 12.62 -0.71 6.52
CA ASN A 147 13.33 -1.45 7.55
C ASN A 147 12.37 -1.82 8.71
N GLY A 148 11.12 -2.13 8.35
CA GLY A 148 10.11 -2.56 9.32
C GLY A 148 10.44 -3.93 9.92
N ASP A 149 9.98 -4.16 11.15
CA ASP A 149 10.13 -5.45 11.81
C ASP A 149 9.19 -6.50 11.20
N VAL A 150 9.78 -7.60 10.75
CA VAL A 150 9.10 -8.76 10.13
C VAL A 150 9.46 -10.07 10.85
N SER A 151 10.15 -9.99 11.99
CA SER A 151 10.67 -11.15 12.73
C SER A 151 9.57 -12.07 13.27
N CYS A 152 8.38 -11.52 13.50
CA CYS A 152 7.22 -12.25 14.01
C CYS A 152 6.34 -12.86 12.91
N TRP A 153 6.65 -12.65 11.63
CA TRP A 153 5.83 -13.15 10.54
C TRP A 153 5.90 -14.67 10.42
N ASN A 154 4.74 -15.31 10.42
CA ASN A 154 4.61 -16.73 10.16
C ASN A 154 4.49 -16.98 8.65
N LEU A 155 5.57 -17.49 8.04
CA LEU A 155 5.64 -17.78 6.61
C LEU A 155 5.54 -19.28 6.28
N SER A 156 5.12 -20.11 7.24
CA SER A 156 5.00 -21.57 7.05
C SER A 156 4.05 -21.98 5.92
N ASN A 157 3.11 -21.13 5.51
CA ASN A 157 2.23 -21.36 4.35
C ASN A 157 2.72 -20.70 3.05
N ALA A 158 3.76 -19.87 3.12
CA ALA A 158 4.26 -19.13 1.97
C ALA A 158 4.99 -20.07 1.00
N THR A 159 4.61 -20.00 -0.27
CA THR A 159 5.20 -20.79 -1.36
C THR A 159 6.15 -19.94 -2.22
N TYR A 160 5.85 -18.64 -2.38
CA TYR A 160 6.60 -17.72 -3.22
C TYR A 160 7.04 -16.50 -2.43
N LEU A 161 8.37 -16.29 -2.32
CA LEU A 161 8.99 -15.17 -1.61
C LEU A 161 10.13 -14.53 -2.43
N SER A 162 10.22 -14.87 -3.72
CA SER A 162 11.28 -14.36 -4.58
C SER A 162 11.23 -12.85 -4.68
N PHE A 163 12.42 -12.27 -4.70
CA PHE A 163 12.66 -10.83 -4.82
C PHE A 163 11.97 -9.94 -3.77
N MET A 164 11.52 -10.48 -2.64
CA MET A 164 10.73 -9.73 -1.64
C MET A 164 11.37 -8.42 -1.17
N PHE A 165 12.70 -8.40 -0.99
CA PHE A 165 13.48 -7.22 -0.56
C PHE A 165 14.51 -6.79 -1.60
N VAL A 166 14.30 -7.12 -2.87
CA VAL A 166 15.21 -6.63 -3.92
C VAL A 166 15.23 -5.11 -3.93
N PHE A 167 16.43 -4.53 -4.01
CA PHE A 167 16.65 -3.08 -3.94
C PHE A 167 16.14 -2.39 -2.65
N CYS A 168 15.78 -3.12 -1.58
CA CYS A 168 15.54 -2.55 -0.26
C CYS A 168 16.87 -2.14 0.39
N LYS A 169 17.35 -0.92 0.14
CA LYS A 169 18.68 -0.50 0.59
C LYS A 169 18.82 -0.49 2.11
N SER A 170 17.78 -0.10 2.83
CA SER A 170 17.79 0.04 4.30
C SER A 170 17.42 -1.22 5.08
N PHE A 171 16.87 -2.25 4.43
CA PHE A 171 16.35 -3.41 5.15
C PHE A 171 17.48 -4.22 5.79
N ASN A 172 17.39 -4.41 7.10
CA ASN A 172 18.23 -5.29 7.90
C ASN A 172 17.45 -5.95 9.05
N GLY A 173 16.17 -6.28 8.81
CA GLY A 173 15.32 -6.94 9.78
C GLY A 173 15.78 -8.38 10.08
N ASP A 174 15.47 -8.87 11.27
CA ASP A 174 15.69 -10.28 11.61
C ASP A 174 14.67 -11.16 10.87
N VAL A 175 15.19 -12.20 10.24
CA VAL A 175 14.43 -13.18 9.43
C VAL A 175 14.82 -14.62 9.78
N SER A 176 15.60 -14.81 10.84
CA SER A 176 16.16 -16.11 11.22
C SER A 176 15.11 -17.10 11.75
N SER A 177 13.97 -16.57 12.22
CA SER A 177 12.82 -17.31 12.75
C SER A 177 11.84 -17.80 11.68
N TRP A 178 11.99 -17.38 10.42
CA TRP A 178 11.04 -17.72 9.36
C TRP A 178 11.06 -19.20 9.04
N ASP A 179 9.89 -19.85 9.16
CA ASP A 179 9.67 -21.20 8.63
C ASP A 179 9.39 -21.12 7.12
N LEU A 180 10.36 -21.54 6.32
CA LEU A 180 10.28 -21.56 4.86
C LEU A 180 10.17 -22.99 4.30
N SER A 181 9.75 -23.97 5.10
CA SER A 181 9.65 -25.38 4.68
C SER A 181 8.73 -25.61 3.47
N ASN A 182 7.75 -24.73 3.26
CA ASN A 182 6.86 -24.75 2.09
C ASN A 182 7.29 -23.85 0.94
N ALA A 183 8.35 -23.05 1.10
CA ALA A 183 8.85 -22.19 0.05
C ALA A 183 9.33 -23.02 -1.15
N ARG A 184 9.10 -22.51 -2.35
CA ARG A 184 9.54 -23.11 -3.62
C ARG A 184 10.45 -22.17 -4.41
N ASP A 185 10.38 -20.88 -4.13
CA ASP A 185 11.20 -19.86 -4.78
C ASP A 185 11.60 -18.77 -3.80
N LEU A 186 12.90 -18.74 -3.48
CA LEU A 186 13.60 -17.73 -2.67
C LEU A 186 14.58 -16.92 -3.54
N SER A 187 14.45 -17.00 -4.88
CA SER A 187 15.41 -16.40 -5.78
C SER A 187 15.49 -14.90 -5.55
N GLY A 188 16.73 -14.43 -5.36
CA GLY A 188 17.02 -13.01 -5.25
C GLY A 188 16.35 -12.28 -4.09
N THR A 189 15.84 -12.95 -3.03
CA THR A 189 15.11 -12.30 -1.92
C THR A 189 15.81 -11.04 -1.39
N PHE A 190 17.14 -11.07 -1.26
CA PHE A 190 17.98 -9.94 -0.82
C PHE A 190 18.92 -9.40 -1.91
N CYS A 191 18.66 -9.69 -3.18
CA CYS A 191 19.52 -9.18 -4.27
C CYS A 191 19.49 -7.64 -4.26
N LYS A 192 20.67 -7.02 -4.18
CA LYS A 192 20.82 -5.55 -4.07
C LYS A 192 20.16 -4.94 -2.81
N CYS A 193 19.94 -5.74 -1.77
CA CYS A 193 19.57 -5.28 -0.43
C CYS A 193 20.86 -4.89 0.32
N GLU A 194 21.27 -3.62 0.20
CA GLU A 194 22.62 -3.16 0.56
C GLU A 194 22.96 -3.34 2.05
N SER A 195 22.00 -3.12 2.95
CA SER A 195 22.23 -3.20 4.40
C SER A 195 22.10 -4.61 4.98
N PHE A 196 21.56 -5.57 4.23
CA PHE A 196 21.17 -6.86 4.80
C PHE A 196 22.40 -7.72 5.14
N ASN A 197 22.50 -8.09 6.41
CA ASN A 197 23.50 -9.01 6.94
C ASN A 197 22.91 -10.07 7.87
N GLY A 198 21.60 -10.30 7.78
CA GLY A 198 20.86 -11.22 8.64
C GLY A 198 21.26 -12.69 8.48
N ASN A 199 21.03 -13.46 9.54
CA ASN A 199 21.29 -14.90 9.54
C ASN A 199 20.18 -15.66 8.80
N VAL A 200 20.56 -16.39 7.75
CA VAL A 200 19.67 -17.21 6.92
C VAL A 200 20.04 -18.70 6.94
N SER A 201 20.84 -19.14 7.92
CA SER A 201 21.32 -20.53 7.99
C SER A 201 20.23 -21.56 8.30
N SER A 202 19.06 -21.13 8.81
CA SER A 202 17.90 -21.95 9.12
C SER A 202 16.93 -22.14 7.94
N TRP A 203 17.16 -21.45 6.82
CA TRP A 203 16.29 -21.41 5.66
C TRP A 203 16.42 -22.65 4.76
#